data_AF-A0A2I8EUA5-F1
#
_entry.id   AF-A0A2I8EUA5-F1
#
_cell.length_a   1.000
_cell.length_b   1.000
_cell.length_c   1.000
_cell.angle_alpha   90.00
_cell.angle_beta   90.00
_cell.angle_gamma   90.00
#
_symmetry.space_group_name_H-M   'P 1'
#
loop_
_entity.id
_entity.type
_entity.pdbx_description
1 polymer ?
#
loop_
_entity_poly.entity_id
_entity_poly.type
_entity_poly.pdbx_seq_one_letter_code
_entity_poly.pdbx_strand_id
1 'polypeptide(L)' 'MEEVFTSRSSAVARIMSARAALLKDSEAAALSGGDKAARLERLERLLFDVRAGRINDFTMPTANGEVRVFVSPD' A
#
# COMPACT_ATOMS: atom_id res chain seq x y z
N MET A 1 7.15 -9.85 9.72
CA MET A 1 6.14 -9.33 8.78
C MET A 1 4.85 -9.20 9.57
N GLU A 2 4.29 -7.99 9.65
CA GLU A 2 3.03 -7.73 10.36
C GLU A 2 1.86 -8.19 9.48
N GLU A 3 0.81 -8.74 10.12
CA GLU A 3 -0.43 -9.16 9.45
C GLU A 3 -1.61 -8.34 9.97
N VAL A 4 -2.48 -7.89 9.06
CA VAL A 4 -3.64 -7.06 9.39
C VAL A 4 -4.88 -7.59 8.71
N PHE A 5 -5.97 -7.73 9.47
CA PHE A 5 -7.31 -8.07 8.98
C PHE A 5 -8.18 -6.82 9.00
N THR A 6 -8.84 -6.50 7.88
CA THR A 6 -9.57 -5.24 7.76
C THR A 6 -10.68 -5.29 6.71
N SER A 7 -11.59 -4.31 6.72
CA SER A 7 -12.60 -4.17 5.66
C SER A 7 -12.00 -3.62 4.38
N ARG A 8 -12.71 -3.77 3.24
CA ARG A 8 -12.23 -3.25 1.95
C ARG A 8 -12.01 -1.73 1.98
N SER A 9 -12.93 -0.98 2.59
CA SER A 9 -12.83 0.47 2.73
C SER A 9 -11.59 0.90 3.53
N SER A 10 -11.31 0.18 4.62
CA SER A 10 -10.14 0.42 5.46
C SER A 10 -8.83 0.06 4.76
N ALA A 11 -8.81 -1.05 3.99
CA ALA A 11 -7.66 -1.42 3.16
C ALA A 11 -7.36 -0.34 2.10
N VAL A 12 -8.39 0.16 1.42
CA VAL A 12 -8.25 1.27 0.45
C VAL A 12 -7.70 2.53 1.11
N ALA A 13 -8.22 2.91 2.28
CA ALA A 13 -7.73 4.08 3.02
C ALA A 13 -6.25 3.94 3.44
N ARG A 14 -5.82 2.72 3.80
CA ARG A 14 -4.43 2.42 4.17
C ARG A 14 -3.49 2.54 2.98
N ILE A 15 -3.87 2.01 1.82
CA ILE A 15 -3.08 2.13 0.57
C ILE A 15 -2.94 3.59 0.17
N MET A 16 -4.04 4.37 0.22
CA MET A 16 -4.01 5.80 -0.08
C MET A 16 -3.09 6.59 0.86
N SER A 17 -3.11 6.25 2.15
CA SER A 17 -2.24 6.88 3.15
C SER A 17 -0.76 6.56 2.89
N ALA A 18 -0.43 5.31 2.55
CA ALA A 18 0.93 4.91 2.20
C ALA A 18 1.43 5.65 0.93
N ARG A 19 0.57 5.80 -0.08
CA ARG A 19 0.88 6.57 -1.29
C ARG A 19 1.12 8.04 -0.97
N ALA A 20 0.28 8.66 -0.14
CA ALA A 20 0.44 10.05 0.26
C ALA A 20 1.73 10.28 1.06
N ALA A 21 2.08 9.36 1.96
CA ALA A 21 3.34 9.41 2.70
C ALA A 21 4.55 9.34 1.76
N LEU A 22 4.54 8.39 0.81
CA LEU A 22 5.62 8.22 -0.16
C LEU A 22 5.80 9.44 -1.07
N LEU A 23 4.71 10.14 -1.41
CA LEU A 23 4.78 11.40 -2.15
C LEU A 23 5.35 12.53 -1.30
N LYS A 24 4.99 12.62 -0.02
CA LYS A 24 5.49 13.64 0.93
C LYS A 24 6.96 13.46 1.28
N ASP A 25 7.45 12.22 1.37
CA ASP A 25 8.85 11.88 1.68
C ASP A 25 9.85 12.26 0.57
N SER A 26 9.41 13.01 -0.47
CA SER A 26 10.25 13.44 -1.58
C SER A 26 11.42 14.36 -1.19
N GLU A 27 11.40 14.94 0.01
CA GLU A 27 12.47 15.83 0.47
C GLU A 27 13.44 15.20 1.48
N ALA A 28 13.12 14.04 2.06
CA ALA A 28 13.84 13.54 3.24
C ALA A 28 14.49 12.15 3.12
N ALA A 29 14.08 11.30 2.16
CA ALA A 29 14.50 9.89 2.15
C ALA A 29 15.48 9.54 1.03
N ALA A 30 16.57 8.87 1.41
CA ALA A 30 17.66 8.32 0.57
C ALA A 30 17.24 7.15 -0.36
N LEU A 31 15.99 7.14 -0.85
CA LEU A 31 15.55 6.19 -1.87
C LEU A 31 15.98 6.70 -3.25
N SER A 32 16.56 5.83 -4.07
CA SER A 32 16.81 6.19 -5.46
C SER A 32 15.48 6.53 -6.14
N GLY A 33 15.45 7.50 -7.06
CA GLY A 33 14.22 7.91 -7.74
C GLY A 33 13.48 6.75 -8.41
N GLY A 34 14.22 5.74 -8.87
CA GLY A 34 13.68 4.50 -9.46
C GLY A 34 12.93 3.63 -8.45
N ASP A 35 13.47 3.44 -7.24
CA ASP A 35 12.82 2.63 -6.19
C ASP A 35 11.51 3.28 -5.72
N LYS A 36 11.49 4.61 -5.63
CA LYS A 36 10.29 5.37 -5.31
C LYS A 36 9.21 5.20 -6.38
N ALA A 37 9.58 5.31 -7.66
CA ALA A 37 8.64 5.16 -8.77
C ALA A 37 8.03 3.74 -8.81
N ALA A 38 8.86 2.71 -8.69
CA ALA A 38 8.40 1.32 -8.65
C ALA A 38 7.45 1.03 -7.47
N ARG A 39 7.73 1.66 -6.31
CA ARG A 39 6.90 1.51 -5.12
C ARG A 39 5.56 2.24 -5.24
N LEU A 40 5.54 3.42 -5.88
CA LEU A 40 4.29 4.13 -6.20
C LEU A 40 3.42 3.30 -7.16
N GLU A 41 4.01 2.78 -8.24
CA GLU A 41 3.30 1.94 -9.21
C GLU A 41 2.66 0.72 -8.54
N ARG A 42 3.41 0.05 -7.65
CA ARG A 42 2.89 -1.09 -6.89
C ARG A 42 1.68 -0.70 -6.03
N LEU A 43 1.73 0.43 -5.33
CA LEU A 43 0.62 0.91 -4.51
C LEU A 43 -0.61 1.26 -5.37
N GLU A 44 -0.41 1.86 -6.54
CA GLU A 44 -1.50 2.22 -7.46
C GLU A 44 -2.18 0.97 -8.05
N ARG A 45 -1.40 -0.06 -8.37
CA ARG A 45 -1.94 -1.36 -8.80
C ARG A 45 -2.79 -2.01 -7.72
N LEU A 46 -2.27 -2.08 -6.49
CA LEU A 46 -2.99 -2.63 -5.35
C LEU A 46 -4.28 -1.87 -5.07
N LEU A 47 -4.25 -0.54 -5.12
CA LEU A 47 -5.44 0.29 -4.94
C LEU A 47 -6.55 -0.08 -5.93
N PHE A 48 -6.19 -0.24 -7.21
CA PHE A 48 -7.14 -0.59 -8.26
C PHE A 48 -7.73 -1.99 -8.07
N ASP A 49 -6.90 -2.97 -7.72
CA ASP A 49 -7.32 -4.36 -7.52
C ASP A 49 -8.17 -4.56 -6.26
N VAL A 50 -7.79 -3.94 -5.14
CA VAL A 50 -8.54 -4.02 -3.86
C VAL A 50 -9.88 -3.30 -3.97
N ARG A 51 -9.90 -2.10 -4.58
CA ARG A 51 -11.14 -1.34 -4.77
C ARG A 51 -12.14 -2.10 -5.64
N ALA A 52 -11.66 -2.83 -6.64
CA ALA A 52 -12.47 -3.69 -7.49
C ALA A 52 -12.85 -5.03 -6.85
N GLY A 53 -12.36 -5.33 -5.64
CA GLY A 53 -12.59 -6.61 -4.96
C GLY A 53 -11.94 -7.81 -5.66
N ARG A 54 -10.93 -7.58 -6.51
CA ARG A 54 -10.22 -8.65 -7.24
C ARG A 54 -9.19 -9.38 -6.36
N ILE A 55 -8.65 -8.69 -5.36
CA ILE A 55 -7.70 -9.25 -4.40
C ILE A 55 -8.14 -8.93 -2.98
N ASN A 56 -7.98 -9.92 -2.11
CA ASN A 56 -8.30 -9.82 -0.69
C ASN A 56 -7.13 -10.23 0.22
N ASP A 57 -6.00 -10.65 -0.35
CA ASP A 57 -4.76 -10.96 0.37
C ASP A 57 -3.62 -10.35 -0.45
N PHE A 58 -2.89 -9.42 0.15
CA PHE A 58 -1.78 -8.75 -0.52
C PHE A 58 -0.76 -8.20 0.47
N THR A 59 0.47 -8.06 -0.01
CA THR A 59 1.54 -7.41 0.73
C THR A 59 1.68 -5.96 0.30
N MET A 60 1.66 -5.04 1.26
CA MET A 60 1.82 -3.62 1.03
C MET A 60 3.15 -3.12 1.62
N PRO A 61 3.94 -2.35 0.87
CA PRO A 61 5.19 -1.81 1.38
C PRO A 61 4.92 -0.59 2.30
N THR A 62 5.41 -0.62 3.54
CA THR A 62 5.31 0.47 4.55
C THR A 62 6.68 1.08 4.86
N ALA A 63 6.72 2.25 5.52
CA ALA A 63 7.98 2.91 5.88
C ALA A 63 8.94 1.99 6.67
N ASN A 64 8.40 1.03 7.43
CA ASN A 64 9.15 0.14 8.31
C ASN A 64 9.31 -1.29 7.75
N GLY A 65 8.95 -1.54 6.48
CA GLY A 65 9.05 -2.86 5.86
C GLY A 65 7.84 -3.22 5.01
N GLU A 66 7.30 -4.41 5.22
CA GLU A 66 6.12 -4.90 4.51
C GLU A 66 5.05 -5.38 5.50
N VAL A 67 3.79 -5.09 5.19
CA VAL A 67 2.63 -5.57 5.93
C VAL A 67 1.76 -6.42 5.02
N ARG A 68 1.33 -7.58 5.49
CA ARG A 68 0.35 -8.41 4.79
C ARG A 68 -1.05 -7.99 5.23
N VAL A 69 -1.93 -7.75 4.28
CA VAL A 69 -3.29 -7.27 4.52
C VAL A 69 -4.28 -8.30 3.99
N PHE A 70 -5.16 -8.73 4.88
CA PHE A 70 -6.30 -9.56 4.57
C PHE A 70 -7.56 -8.71 4.61
N VAL A 71 -8.28 -8.69 3.48
CA VAL A 71 -9.54 -7.99 3.32
C VAL A 71 -10.66 -8.97 3.55
N SER A 72 -11.41 -8.75 4.62
CA SER A 72 -12.63 -9.51 4.85
C SER A 72 -13.71 -9.04 3.86
N PRO A 73 -14.47 -9.96 3.23
CA PRO A 73 -15.73 -9.59 2.62
C PRO A 73 -16.65 -9.08 3.74
N ASP A 74 -17.23 -7.91 3.53
CA ASP A 74 -18.27 -7.36 4.43
C ASP A 74 -19.50 -8.29 4.46
#